data_AF-A0A9D6FYE7-F1
#
_entry.id   AF-A0A9D6FYE7-F1
#
_cell.length_a   1.000
_cell.length_b   1.000
_cell.length_c   1.000
_cell.angle_alpha   90.00
_cell.angle_beta   90.00
_cell.angle_gamma   90.00
#
_symmetry.space_group_name_H-M   'P 1'
#
loop_
_entity.id
_entity.type
_entity.pdbx_description
1 polymer ?
#
loop_
_entity_poly.entity_id
_entity_poly.type
_entity_poly.pdbx_seq_one_letter_code
_entity_poly.pdbx_strand_id
1 'polypeptide(L)' 'MNIFETEIAKYERRLKRIESSTGANMLKSNKVLYQALLAHNKEQLRWWQEDKPFIAMTGAGLE' A
#
# COMPACT_ATOMS: atom_id res chain seq x y z
N MET A 1 15.44 -3.18 7.69
CA MET A 1 14.16 -3.17 6.96
C MET A 1 13.12 -2.58 7.89
N ASN A 2 12.59 -1.40 7.58
CA ASN A 2 11.53 -0.76 8.36
C ASN A 2 10.16 -1.38 8.04
N ILE A 3 9.12 -0.99 8.81
CA ILE A 3 7.77 -1.57 8.67
C ILE A 3 7.18 -1.30 7.28
N PHE A 4 7.44 -0.13 6.69
CA PHE A 4 6.94 0.24 5.36
C PHE A 4 7.60 -0.59 4.25
N GLU A 5 8.90 -0.80 4.31
CA GLU A 5 9.63 -1.68 3.36
C GLU A 5 9.07 -3.11 3.38
N THR A 6 8.73 -3.61 4.58
CA THR A 6 8.12 -4.94 4.76
C THR A 6 6.72 -5.01 4.13
N GLU A 7 5.88 -4.01 4.38
CA GLU A 7 4.53 -3.94 3.83
C GLU A 7 4.54 -3.72 2.30
N ILE A 8 5.47 -2.91 1.77
CA ILE A 8 5.69 -2.73 0.32
C ILE A 8 5.98 -4.09 -0.33
N ALA A 9 6.97 -4.83 0.18
CA ALA A 9 7.36 -6.13 -0.37
C ALA A 9 6.22 -7.18 -0.30
N LYS A 10 5.32 -7.06 0.67
CA LYS A 10 4.12 -7.89 0.81
C LYS A 10 3.07 -7.54 -0.23
N TYR A 11 2.75 -6.26 -0.43
CA TYR A 11 1.75 -5.84 -1.42
C TYR A 11 2.23 -6.10 -2.86
N GLU A 12 3.51 -5.87 -3.16
CA GLU A 12 4.08 -6.18 -4.48
C GLU A 12 3.97 -7.69 -4.80
N ARG A 13 4.27 -8.57 -3.83
CA ARG A 13 4.08 -10.01 -3.98
C ARG A 13 2.62 -10.40 -4.23
N ARG A 14 1.68 -9.77 -3.51
CA ARG A 14 0.23 -10.02 -3.70
C ARG A 14 -0.26 -9.57 -5.06
N LEU A 15 0.16 -8.39 -5.52
CA LEU A 15 -0.18 -7.86 -6.84
C LEU A 15 0.35 -8.76 -7.96
N LYS A 16 1.60 -9.21 -7.86
CA LYS A 16 2.19 -10.16 -8.82
C LYS A 16 1.39 -11.46 -8.92
N ARG A 17 0.92 -11.99 -7.77
CA ARG A 17 0.05 -13.19 -7.75
C ARG A 17 -1.29 -12.94 -8.41
N ILE A 18 -1.91 -11.78 -8.18
CA ILE A 18 -3.17 -11.41 -8.80
C ILE A 18 -3.03 -11.30 -10.31
N GLU A 19 -1.97 -10.66 -10.80
CA GLU A 19 -1.69 -10.51 -12.23
C GLU A 19 -1.42 -11.86 -12.92
N SER A 20 -0.89 -12.82 -12.18
CA SER A 20 -0.66 -14.19 -12.66
C SER A 20 -1.90 -15.08 -12.56
N SER A 21 -3.01 -14.61 -11.98
CA SER A 21 -4.22 -15.40 -11.74
C SER A 21 -5.33 -15.04 -12.74
N THR A 22 -5.96 -16.06 -13.33
CA THR A 22 -6.94 -15.95 -14.43
C THR A 22 -8.39 -15.75 -13.96
N GLY A 23 -8.65 -15.58 -12.66
CA GLY A 23 -10.01 -15.46 -12.11
C GLY A 23 -10.59 -14.05 -12.19
N ALA A 24 -11.72 -13.88 -12.86
CA ALA A 24 -12.34 -12.59 -13.10
C ALA A 24 -13.12 -12.06 -11.87
N ASN A 25 -13.08 -10.74 -11.68
CA ASN A 25 -13.79 -9.91 -10.70
C ASN A 25 -13.28 -9.82 -9.24
N MET A 26 -13.30 -10.86 -8.40
CA MET A 26 -12.84 -10.69 -6.99
C MET A 26 -11.35 -10.30 -6.90
N LEU A 27 -10.55 -10.78 -7.85
CA LEU A 27 -9.13 -10.44 -7.97
C LEU A 27 -8.90 -9.00 -8.44
N LYS A 28 -9.85 -8.39 -9.16
CA LYS A 28 -9.76 -6.99 -9.59
C LYS A 28 -9.97 -6.02 -8.41
N SER A 29 -10.96 -6.25 -7.57
CA SER A 29 -11.17 -5.41 -6.37
C SER A 29 -10.00 -5.50 -5.39
N ASN A 30 -9.46 -6.71 -5.20
CA ASN A 30 -8.24 -6.91 -4.40
C ASN A 30 -7.01 -6.22 -5.03
N LYS A 31 -6.92 -6.17 -6.37
CA LYS A 31 -5.86 -5.45 -7.07
C LYS A 31 -5.89 -3.96 -6.72
N VAL A 32 -7.05 -3.33 -6.83
CA VAL A 32 -7.22 -1.88 -6.55
C VAL A 32 -6.86 -1.58 -5.10
N LEU A 33 -7.36 -2.38 -4.15
CA LEU A 33 -7.03 -2.22 -2.73
C LEU A 33 -5.52 -2.31 -2.47
N TYR A 34 -4.85 -3.34 -3.00
CA TYR A 34 -3.41 -3.51 -2.77
C TYR A 34 -2.56 -2.45 -3.50
N GLN A 35 -3.02 -1.92 -4.63
CA GLN A 35 -2.36 -0.78 -5.28
C GLN A 35 -2.43 0.49 -4.42
N ALA A 36 -3.60 0.79 -3.83
CA ALA A 36 -3.76 1.93 -2.93
C ALA A 36 -2.87 1.80 -1.68
N LEU A 37 -2.87 0.62 -1.05
CA LEU A 37 -2.01 0.34 0.11
C LEU A 37 -0.52 0.40 -0.23
N LEU A 38 -0.11 -0.08 -1.40
CA LEU A 38 1.27 0.03 -1.86
C LEU A 38 1.70 1.49 -2.05
N ALA A 39 0.87 2.30 -2.72
CA ALA A 39 1.14 3.71 -2.94
C ALA A 39 1.27 4.47 -1.61
N HIS A 40 0.35 4.22 -0.67
CA HIS A 40 0.39 4.83 0.66
C HIS A 40 1.66 4.45 1.43
N ASN A 41 2.04 3.17 1.48
CA ASN A 41 3.25 2.75 2.19
C ASN A 41 4.54 3.30 1.53
N LYS A 42 4.57 3.48 0.21
CA LYS A 42 5.69 4.14 -0.49
C LYS A 42 5.79 5.62 -0.11
N GLU A 43 4.66 6.30 0.02
CA GLU A 43 4.64 7.69 0.49
C GLU A 43 5.11 7.81 1.94
N GLN A 44 4.63 6.94 2.84
CA GLN A 44 5.07 6.90 4.23
C GLN A 44 6.57 6.58 4.35
N LEU A 45 7.09 5.67 3.53
CA LEU A 45 8.52 5.39 3.46
C LEU A 45 9.31 6.63 3.00
N ARG A 46 8.81 7.36 2.00
CA ARG A 46 9.45 8.60 1.55
C ARG A 46 9.46 9.66 2.65
N TRP A 47 8.35 9.86 3.37
CA TRP A 47 8.30 10.80 4.50
C TRP A 47 9.24 10.38 5.63
N TRP A 48 9.30 9.08 5.94
CA TRP A 48 10.27 8.53 6.89
C TRP A 48 11.71 8.85 6.49
N GLN A 49 12.04 8.71 5.20
CA GLN A 49 13.38 8.99 4.67
C GLN A 49 13.69 10.50 4.61
N GLU A 50 12.68 11.35 4.43
CA GLU A 50 12.80 12.80 4.37
C GLU A 50 12.68 13.47 5.76
N ASP A 51 12.61 12.69 6.85
CA ASP A 51 12.39 13.16 8.23
C ASP A 51 11.16 14.09 8.37
N LYS A 52 10.15 13.85 7.52
CA LYS A 52 8.89 14.61 7.53
C LYS A 52 7.96 14.02 8.58
N PRO A 53 7.17 14.87 9.29
CA PRO A 53 6.17 14.38 10.22
C PRO A 53 5.19 13.46 9.48
N PHE A 54 4.98 12.26 10.01
CA PHE A 54 3.98 11.33 9.50
C PHE A 54 2.61 11.99 9.57
N ILE A 55 1.99 12.28 8.43
CA ILE A 55 0.54 12.50 8.42
C ILE A 55 -0.06 11.11 8.65
N ALA A 56 -0.22 10.76 9.93
CA ALA A 56 -1.18 9.76 10.30
C ALA A 56 -2.51 10.25 9.73
N MET A 57 -3.05 9.54 8.73
CA MET A 57 -4.49 9.63 8.43
C MET A 57 -5.25 9.01 9.61
N THR A 58 -5.09 9.55 10.82
CA THR A 58 -6.16 9.61 11.80
C THR A 58 -7.19 10.56 11.21
N GLY A 59 -8.44 10.14 11.11
CA GLY A 59 -9.55 10.87 10.48
C GLY A 59 -9.86 12.23 11.10
N ALA A 60 -8.93 13.18 11.01
CA ALA A 60 -9.12 14.59 11.29
C ALA A 60 -9.52 15.28 9.98
N GLY A 61 -10.76 15.01 9.58
CA GLY A 61 -11.41 15.55 8.39
C GLY A 61 -12.87 15.11 8.25
N LEU A 62 -13.45 14.58 9.32
CA LEU A 62 -14.89 14.46 9.53
C LEU A 62 -15.21 15.30 10.79
N GLU A 63 -15.01 16.61 10.66
CA GLU A 63 -15.79 17.61 11.40
C GLU A 63 -16.60 18.41 10.38
#